data_AF-A0A2M7PIB7-F1
#
_entry.id   AF-A0A2M7PIB7-F1
#
_cell.length_a   1.000
_cell.length_b   1.000
_cell.length_c   1.000
_cell.angle_alpha   90.00
_cell.angle_beta   90.00
_cell.angle_gamma   90.00
#
_symmetry.space_group_name_H-M   'P 1'
#
loop_
_entity.id
_entity.type
_entity.pdbx_description
1 polymer ?
#
loop_
_entity_poly.entity_id
_entity_poly.type
_entity_poly.pdbx_seq_one_letter_code
_entity_poly.pdbx_strand_id
1 'polypeptide(L)'
;MGFPYIQEAYPKSFASMLGDAGFGVVTDTFQNFQIYNWGFEENLPLWIPGFERPFSKYSIAEMYKMIAQYYPHRKIGQFTTAWDETQAFFYNVMINTLDPTKWNNFLPVWCDWHQQMLGYAYLAAEAPNYRYYVAAGQYHTIMAGNHFYEEASAGGVPFIAWLKAMVGNQGWTKGHGAMPWRNLECSDCGDPLLCP
;
A
#
# COMPACT_ATOMS: atom_id res chain seq x y z
N MET A 1 5.73 -6.15 -9.28
CA MET A 1 4.56 -6.63 -8.51
C MET A 1 4.13 -7.99 -9.04
N GLY A 2 4.10 -9.04 -8.22
CA GLY A 2 3.92 -10.42 -8.69
C GLY A 2 2.47 -10.87 -8.96
N PHE A 3 1.47 -10.21 -8.38
CA PHE A 3 0.07 -10.64 -8.46
C PHE A 3 -0.46 -10.80 -9.91
N PRO A 4 -0.22 -9.87 -10.85
CA PRO A 4 -0.61 -10.05 -12.25
C PRO A 4 -0.09 -11.35 -12.87
N TYR A 5 1.18 -11.69 -12.65
CA TYR A 5 1.78 -12.92 -13.19
C TYR A 5 1.14 -14.18 -12.60
N ILE A 6 0.83 -14.17 -11.29
CA ILE A 6 0.11 -15.27 -10.64
C ILE A 6 -1.28 -15.42 -11.27
N GLN A 7 -1.95 -14.30 -11.55
CA GLN A 7 -3.29 -14.31 -12.12
C GLN A 7 -3.31 -14.83 -13.57
N GLU A 8 -2.30 -14.51 -14.38
CA GLU A 8 -2.13 -15.06 -15.73
C GLU A 8 -1.76 -16.55 -15.72
N ALA A 9 -0.91 -16.98 -14.77
CA ALA A 9 -0.55 -18.39 -14.63
C ALA A 9 -1.71 -19.26 -14.16
N TYR A 10 -2.61 -18.70 -13.32
CA TYR A 10 -3.72 -19.41 -12.70
C TYR A 10 -5.06 -18.68 -12.89
N PRO A 11 -5.57 -18.54 -14.13
CA PRO A 11 -6.71 -17.68 -14.43
C PRO A 11 -8.00 -18.11 -13.73
N LYS A 12 -8.13 -19.41 -13.45
CA LYS A 12 -9.29 -20.01 -12.77
C LYS A 12 -9.21 -20.00 -11.24
N SER A 13 -8.08 -19.58 -10.66
CA SER A 13 -7.94 -19.51 -9.20
C SER A 13 -8.78 -18.37 -8.61
N PHE A 14 -9.12 -18.44 -7.33
CA PHE A 14 -9.69 -17.32 -6.57
C PHE A 14 -8.60 -16.59 -5.78
N ALA A 15 -7.72 -15.90 -6.48
CA ALA A 15 -6.67 -15.09 -5.86
C ALA A 15 -7.18 -13.71 -5.41
N SER A 16 -6.66 -13.24 -4.28
CA SER A 16 -6.78 -11.86 -3.80
C SER A 16 -5.39 -11.40 -3.36
N MET A 17 -5.11 -10.10 -3.42
CA MET A 17 -3.79 -9.55 -3.09
C MET A 17 -3.90 -8.62 -1.89
N LEU A 18 -3.09 -8.84 -0.86
CA LEU A 18 -2.88 -7.89 0.23
C LEU A 18 -1.44 -7.38 0.18
N GLY A 19 -1.24 -6.07 0.02
CA GLY A 19 0.03 -5.42 0.31
C GLY A 19 0.14 -5.10 1.80
N ASP A 20 1.17 -5.59 2.47
CA ASP A 20 1.47 -5.29 3.87
C ASP A 20 2.63 -4.29 3.91
N ALA A 21 2.41 -3.12 4.51
CA ALA A 21 3.38 -2.02 4.61
C ALA A 21 3.85 -1.46 3.25
N GLY A 22 3.04 -1.63 2.20
CA GLY A 22 3.43 -1.40 0.81
C GLY A 22 3.28 0.03 0.28
N PHE A 23 2.94 1.00 1.12
CA PHE A 23 2.70 2.39 0.70
C PHE A 23 4.01 3.17 0.52
N GLY A 24 4.82 2.75 -0.44
CA GLY A 24 6.10 3.41 -0.76
C GLY A 24 5.90 4.77 -1.41
N VAL A 25 5.91 5.83 -0.61
CA VAL A 25 6.04 7.21 -1.08
C VAL A 25 7.49 7.43 -1.50
N VAL A 26 7.69 7.91 -2.73
CA VAL A 26 9.03 8.08 -3.33
C VAL A 26 9.22 9.55 -3.69
N THR A 27 10.39 10.11 -3.41
CA THR A 27 10.70 11.50 -3.81
C THR A 27 10.92 11.60 -5.31
N ASP A 28 10.62 12.75 -5.92
CA ASP A 28 10.87 12.99 -7.35
C ASP A 28 12.32 12.71 -7.74
N THR A 29 13.27 13.10 -6.90
CA THR A 29 14.70 12.84 -7.16
C THR A 29 14.98 11.34 -7.19
N PHE A 30 14.48 10.58 -6.22
CA PHE A 30 14.70 9.13 -6.21
C PHE A 30 14.01 8.46 -7.39
N GLN A 31 12.77 8.85 -7.69
CA GLN A 31 11.97 8.32 -8.80
C GLN A 31 12.61 8.56 -10.16
N ASN A 32 13.29 9.68 -10.37
CA ASN A 32 13.91 10.00 -11.66
C ASN A 32 15.34 9.51 -11.83
N PHE A 33 16.09 9.31 -10.73
CA PHE A 33 17.54 9.05 -10.80
C PHE A 33 18.01 7.76 -10.15
N GLN A 34 17.31 7.25 -9.13
CA GLN A 34 17.78 6.12 -8.32
C GLN A 34 16.95 4.85 -8.52
N ILE A 35 15.72 5.00 -8.97
CA ILE A 35 14.75 3.90 -9.05
C ILE A 35 15.19 2.77 -10.00
N TYR A 36 15.96 3.10 -11.04
CA TYR A 36 16.46 2.15 -12.04
C TYR A 36 17.46 1.14 -11.48
N ASN A 37 18.10 1.43 -10.34
CA ASN A 37 19.05 0.52 -9.69
C ASN A 37 18.40 -0.74 -9.10
N TRP A 38 17.07 -0.80 -9.07
CA TRP A 38 16.31 -1.84 -8.37
C TRP A 38 15.63 -2.84 -9.32
N GLY A 39 15.77 -2.70 -10.64
CA GLY A 39 15.26 -3.68 -11.62
C GLY A 39 13.74 -3.81 -11.70
N PHE A 40 12.99 -2.79 -11.27
CA PHE A 40 11.52 -2.84 -11.28
C PHE A 40 10.93 -2.90 -12.70
N GLU A 41 11.56 -2.23 -13.66
CA GLU A 41 11.07 -2.11 -15.05
C GLU A 41 10.92 -3.46 -15.74
N GLU A 42 11.87 -4.37 -15.54
CA GLU A 42 11.86 -5.70 -16.15
C GLU A 42 10.70 -6.58 -15.64
N ASN A 43 10.11 -6.22 -14.51
CA ASN A 43 9.08 -6.99 -13.82
C ASN A 43 7.69 -6.32 -13.89
N LEU A 44 7.51 -5.37 -14.82
CA LEU A 44 6.21 -4.74 -15.06
C LEU A 44 5.30 -5.64 -15.92
N PRO A 45 4.02 -5.77 -15.55
CA PRO A 45 3.06 -6.54 -16.31
C PRO A 45 2.58 -5.76 -17.55
N LEU A 46 3.41 -5.70 -18.60
CA LEU A 46 3.19 -4.84 -19.78
C LEU A 46 1.89 -5.14 -20.57
N TRP A 47 1.19 -6.25 -20.28
CA TRP A 47 -0.12 -6.54 -20.86
C TRP A 47 -1.27 -5.76 -20.20
N ILE A 48 -1.02 -5.14 -19.05
CA ILE A 48 -1.99 -4.27 -18.38
C ILE A 48 -1.81 -2.85 -18.96
N PRO A 49 -2.87 -2.26 -19.56
CA PRO A 49 -2.80 -0.91 -20.12
C PRO A 49 -2.34 0.12 -19.09
N GLY A 50 -1.41 0.98 -19.51
CA GLY A 50 -0.79 2.02 -18.69
C GLY A 50 0.62 1.67 -18.21
N PHE A 51 1.02 0.38 -18.20
CA PHE A 51 2.37 -0.08 -17.80
C PHE A 51 3.46 0.09 -18.87
N GLU A 52 3.12 0.60 -20.06
CA GLU A 52 4.04 0.92 -21.15
C GLU A 52 4.79 2.26 -21.00
N ARG A 53 4.43 3.07 -20.00
CA ARG A 53 5.11 4.34 -19.68
C ARG A 53 6.44 4.07 -18.94
N PRO A 54 7.39 5.02 -18.96
CA PRO A 54 8.63 4.90 -18.19
C PRO A 54 8.35 4.74 -16.69
N PHE A 55 9.15 3.93 -15.97
CA PHE A 55 8.84 3.63 -14.57
C PHE A 55 8.85 4.85 -13.66
N SER A 56 9.70 5.83 -13.97
CA SER A 56 9.77 7.13 -13.32
C SER A 56 8.45 7.92 -13.33
N LYS A 57 7.44 7.47 -14.07
CA LYS A 57 6.10 8.07 -14.15
C LYS A 57 5.02 7.33 -13.34
N TYR A 58 5.37 6.27 -12.62
CA TYR A 58 4.44 5.55 -11.76
C TYR A 58 4.63 5.90 -10.29
N SER A 59 3.54 6.22 -9.63
CA SER A 59 3.40 6.02 -8.19
C SER A 59 2.93 4.58 -7.90
N ILE A 60 3.25 4.06 -6.70
CA ILE A 60 2.74 2.75 -6.27
C ILE A 60 1.20 2.72 -6.29
N ALA A 61 0.55 3.84 -5.95
CA ALA A 61 -0.90 4.00 -5.99
C ALA A 61 -1.49 3.80 -7.38
N GLU A 62 -0.89 4.42 -8.41
CA GLU A 62 -1.32 4.21 -9.80
C GLU A 62 -1.17 2.75 -10.21
N MET A 63 -0.08 2.08 -9.80
CA MET A 63 0.12 0.69 -10.16
C MET A 63 -0.94 -0.21 -9.51
N TYR A 64 -1.26 -0.01 -8.23
CA TYR A 64 -2.36 -0.72 -7.56
C TYR A 64 -3.71 -0.46 -8.24
N LYS A 65 -4.00 0.80 -8.59
CA LYS A 65 -5.21 1.20 -9.31
C LYS A 65 -5.33 0.49 -10.66
N MET A 66 -4.28 0.54 -11.48
CA MET A 66 -4.25 -0.11 -12.81
C MET A 66 -4.46 -1.62 -12.69
N ILE A 67 -3.79 -2.28 -11.74
CA ILE A 67 -3.96 -3.72 -11.49
C ILE A 67 -5.39 -4.03 -11.01
N ALA A 68 -5.94 -3.24 -10.08
CA ALA A 68 -7.29 -3.43 -9.57
C ALA A 68 -8.34 -3.28 -10.68
N GLN A 69 -8.20 -2.26 -11.53
CA GLN A 69 -9.08 -2.00 -12.66
C GLN A 69 -8.99 -3.09 -13.74
N TYR A 70 -7.78 -3.62 -14.00
CA TYR A 70 -7.57 -4.69 -14.97
C TYR A 70 -8.15 -6.02 -14.51
N TYR A 71 -8.11 -6.30 -13.21
CA TYR A 71 -8.67 -7.51 -12.60
C TYR A 71 -9.88 -7.19 -11.71
N PRO A 72 -11.01 -6.71 -12.27
CA PRO A 72 -12.14 -6.18 -11.50
C PRO A 72 -12.84 -7.24 -10.63
N HIS A 73 -12.61 -8.52 -10.90
CA HIS A 73 -13.16 -9.63 -10.13
C HIS A 73 -12.29 -10.06 -8.95
N ARG A 74 -11.11 -9.47 -8.80
CA ARG A 74 -10.14 -9.75 -7.74
C ARG A 74 -10.26 -8.71 -6.65
N LYS A 75 -9.98 -9.11 -5.41
CA LYS A 75 -9.99 -8.19 -4.27
C LYS A 75 -8.55 -7.79 -4.00
N ILE A 76 -8.31 -6.49 -3.92
CA ILE A 76 -6.99 -5.94 -3.65
C ILE A 76 -7.08 -5.12 -2.37
N GLY A 77 -6.21 -5.43 -1.43
CA GLY A 77 -6.11 -4.79 -0.12
C GLY A 77 -4.73 -4.20 0.05
N GLN A 78 -4.62 -3.09 0.79
CA GLN A 78 -3.35 -2.68 1.39
C GLN A 78 -3.52 -2.36 2.87
N PHE A 79 -2.50 -2.70 3.65
CA PHE A 79 -2.37 -2.38 5.06
C PHE A 79 -1.15 -1.48 5.27
N THR A 80 -1.26 -0.51 6.19
CA THR A 80 -0.14 0.23 6.77
C THR A 80 -0.55 0.77 8.14
N THR A 81 0.43 1.16 8.94
CA THR A 81 0.18 2.10 10.03
C THR A 81 0.26 3.54 9.51
N ALA A 82 -0.47 4.44 10.17
CA ALA A 82 -0.51 5.87 9.88
C ALA A 82 0.88 6.49 9.99
N TRP A 83 1.69 5.98 10.91
CA TRP A 83 3.03 6.48 11.18
C TRP A 83 4.04 5.37 10.97
N ASP A 84 4.06 4.67 9.84
CA ASP A 84 5.05 3.59 9.63
C ASP A 84 6.50 4.13 9.70
N GLU A 85 7.25 3.68 10.73
CA GLU A 85 8.61 4.15 11.01
C GLU A 85 9.58 3.78 9.89
N THR A 86 9.44 2.59 9.32
CA THR A 86 10.35 2.10 8.26
C THR A 86 10.11 2.88 6.98
N GLN A 87 8.84 3.16 6.67
CA GLN A 87 8.50 3.95 5.49
C GLN A 87 8.95 5.41 5.63
N ALA A 88 8.75 6.03 6.79
CA ALA A 88 9.25 7.38 7.06
C ALA A 88 10.79 7.44 7.03
N PHE A 89 11.47 6.42 7.57
CA PHE A 89 12.92 6.29 7.48
C PHE A 89 13.40 6.26 6.03
N PHE A 90 12.87 5.37 5.19
CA PHE A 90 13.28 5.28 3.80
C PHE A 90 12.91 6.55 3.01
N TYR A 91 11.78 7.19 3.33
CA TYR A 91 11.44 8.48 2.76
C TYR A 91 12.50 9.55 3.09
N ASN A 92 12.98 9.60 4.33
CA ASN A 92 14.07 10.48 4.73
C ASN A 92 15.41 10.13 4.07
N VAL A 93 15.71 8.84 3.90
CA VAL A 93 16.89 8.38 3.14
C VAL A 93 16.83 8.90 1.71
N MET A 94 15.67 8.84 1.06
CA MET A 94 15.49 9.35 -0.30
C MET A 94 15.70 10.88 -0.38
N ILE A 95 15.22 11.64 0.60
CA ILE A 95 15.48 13.09 0.70
C ILE A 95 16.97 13.37 0.90
N ASN A 96 17.65 12.59 1.74
CA ASN A 96 19.04 12.79 2.13
C ASN A 96 19.98 11.76 1.50
N THR A 97 19.73 11.35 0.25
CA THR A 97 20.43 10.22 -0.39
C THR A 97 21.97 10.37 -0.34
N LEU A 98 22.47 11.61 -0.42
CA LEU A 98 23.91 11.92 -0.43
C LEU A 98 24.50 12.23 0.96
N ASP A 99 23.70 12.21 2.03
CA ASP A 99 24.11 12.57 3.38
C ASP A 99 23.64 11.53 4.41
N PRO A 100 24.37 10.42 4.56
CA PRO A 100 24.03 9.35 5.51
C PRO A 100 23.94 9.80 6.96
N THR A 101 24.58 10.92 7.32
CA THR A 101 24.53 11.44 8.70
C THR A 101 23.13 11.90 9.11
N LYS A 102 22.25 12.14 8.13
CA LYS A 102 20.87 12.58 8.35
C LYS A 102 19.83 11.46 8.33
N TRP A 103 20.18 10.24 7.90
CA TRP A 103 19.20 9.18 7.64
C TRP A 103 18.37 8.80 8.87
N ASN A 104 18.97 8.80 10.05
CA ASN A 104 18.29 8.47 11.30
C ASN A 104 17.43 9.62 11.87
N ASN A 105 17.50 10.82 11.29
CA ASN A 105 16.68 11.97 11.70
C ASN A 105 15.43 12.09 10.82
N PHE A 106 14.58 11.06 10.83
CA PHE A 106 13.39 10.97 9.97
C PHE A 106 12.10 11.44 10.65
N LEU A 107 12.12 11.71 11.97
CA LEU A 107 10.99 12.31 12.68
C LEU A 107 10.37 13.53 11.97
N PRO A 108 11.15 14.48 11.40
CA PRO A 108 10.59 15.66 10.75
C PRO A 108 9.80 15.39 9.46
N VAL A 109 9.99 14.24 8.82
CA VAL A 109 9.35 13.93 7.52
C VAL A 109 8.06 13.12 7.67
N TRP A 110 7.68 12.74 8.90
CA TRP A 110 6.57 11.82 9.13
C TRP A 110 5.23 12.37 8.64
N CYS A 111 4.96 13.66 8.93
CA CYS A 111 3.73 14.33 8.52
C CYS A 111 3.60 14.39 7.00
N ASP A 112 4.68 14.74 6.30
CA ASP A 112 4.71 14.81 4.85
C ASP A 112 4.53 13.43 4.22
N TRP A 113 5.24 12.42 4.73
CA TRP A 113 5.06 11.04 4.30
C TRP A 113 3.63 10.55 4.52
N HIS A 114 3.05 10.80 5.71
CA HIS A 114 1.69 10.39 6.05
C HIS A 114 0.65 11.02 5.11
N GLN A 115 0.76 12.32 4.85
CA GLN A 115 -0.14 13.04 3.93
C GLN A 115 -0.06 12.47 2.51
N GLN A 116 1.14 12.19 2.00
CA GLN A 116 1.32 11.57 0.69
C GLN A 116 0.79 10.13 0.65
N MET A 117 1.02 9.35 1.71
CA MET A 117 0.51 8.00 1.85
C MET A 117 -1.03 7.96 1.80
N LEU A 118 -1.71 8.88 2.49
CA LEU A 118 -3.17 9.00 2.42
C LEU A 118 -3.62 9.35 0.99
N GLY A 119 -2.96 10.30 0.33
CA GLY A 119 -3.22 10.62 -1.07
C GLY A 119 -3.10 9.38 -1.99
N TYR A 120 -2.10 8.54 -1.74
CA TYR A 120 -1.89 7.29 -2.46
C TYR A 120 -2.99 6.26 -2.17
N ALA A 121 -3.44 6.14 -0.92
CA ALA A 121 -4.56 5.29 -0.53
C ALA A 121 -5.85 5.72 -1.23
N TYR A 122 -6.14 7.02 -1.26
CA TYR A 122 -7.32 7.58 -1.94
C TYR A 122 -7.29 7.34 -3.45
N LEU A 123 -6.15 7.61 -4.09
CA LEU A 123 -5.99 7.39 -5.53
C LEU A 123 -6.20 5.91 -5.91
N ALA A 124 -5.60 4.98 -5.16
CA ALA A 124 -5.79 3.55 -5.41
C ALA A 124 -7.25 3.11 -5.18
N ALA A 125 -7.93 3.71 -4.20
CA ALA A 125 -9.33 3.45 -3.86
C ALA A 125 -10.35 3.95 -4.87
N GLU A 126 -9.95 4.70 -5.90
CA GLU A 126 -10.80 4.96 -7.07
C GLU A 126 -11.15 3.66 -7.82
N ALA A 127 -10.37 2.57 -7.64
CA ALA A 127 -10.72 1.26 -8.15
C ALA A 127 -11.79 0.58 -7.23
N PRO A 128 -12.96 0.17 -7.76
CA PRO A 128 -14.08 -0.33 -6.94
C PRO A 128 -13.79 -1.57 -6.10
N ASN A 129 -12.77 -2.34 -6.46
CA ASN A 129 -12.32 -3.61 -5.85
C ASN A 129 -11.00 -3.47 -5.08
N TYR A 130 -10.54 -2.24 -4.84
CA TYR A 130 -9.42 -1.94 -3.96
C TYR A 130 -9.91 -1.42 -2.62
N ARG A 131 -9.31 -1.87 -1.51
CA ARG A 131 -9.55 -1.33 -0.16
C ARG A 131 -8.24 -1.13 0.59
N TYR A 132 -8.23 -0.23 1.56
CA TYR A 132 -7.10 -0.03 2.45
C TYR A 132 -7.50 -0.07 3.93
N TYR A 133 -6.52 -0.38 4.78
CA TYR A 133 -6.61 -0.34 6.23
C TYR A 133 -5.41 0.46 6.75
N VAL A 134 -5.65 1.67 7.24
CA VAL A 134 -4.64 2.52 7.90
C VAL A 134 -4.85 2.41 9.41
N ALA A 135 -3.98 1.64 10.07
CA ALA A 135 -3.95 1.47 11.52
C ALA A 135 -3.30 2.66 12.23
N ALA A 136 -3.54 2.82 13.52
CA ALA A 136 -2.78 3.71 14.38
C ALA A 136 -1.38 3.14 14.68
N GLY A 137 -0.48 4.01 15.16
CA GLY A 137 0.84 3.61 15.62
C GLY A 137 1.91 3.59 14.53
N GLN A 138 3.03 2.91 14.83
CA GLN A 138 4.30 3.09 14.11
C GLN A 138 4.94 1.83 13.51
N TYR A 139 4.37 0.66 13.76
CA TYR A 139 4.97 -0.60 13.32
C TYR A 139 4.87 -0.78 11.81
N HIS A 140 5.83 -1.51 11.24
CA HIS A 140 5.95 -1.67 9.79
C HIS A 140 4.96 -2.68 9.22
N THR A 141 5.07 -3.96 9.60
CA THR A 141 4.26 -5.06 9.02
C THR A 141 3.31 -5.65 10.04
N ILE A 142 2.17 -6.16 9.56
CA ILE A 142 1.16 -6.81 10.41
C ILE A 142 1.18 -8.33 10.30
N MET A 143 1.51 -8.89 9.14
CA MET A 143 1.23 -10.31 8.83
C MET A 143 2.00 -11.32 9.68
N ALA A 144 3.19 -10.95 10.18
CA ALA A 144 4.07 -11.85 10.92
C ALA A 144 4.02 -11.68 12.45
N GLY A 145 3.20 -10.75 12.97
CA GLY A 145 3.20 -10.38 14.39
C GLY A 145 1.85 -10.53 15.09
N ASN A 146 1.84 -10.36 16.41
CA ASN A 146 0.61 -10.40 17.23
C ASN A 146 -0.40 -9.31 16.84
N HIS A 147 0.08 -8.19 16.31
CA HIS A 147 -0.76 -7.12 15.77
C HIS A 147 -1.80 -7.63 14.76
N PHE A 148 -1.51 -8.71 14.02
CA PHE A 148 -2.49 -9.36 13.15
C PHE A 148 -3.82 -9.71 13.84
N TYR A 149 -3.76 -10.11 15.11
CA TYR A 149 -4.90 -10.53 15.90
C TYR A 149 -5.48 -9.41 16.79
N GLU A 150 -4.68 -8.39 17.10
CA GLU A 150 -4.97 -7.37 18.09
C GLU A 150 -5.38 -6.03 17.49
N GLU A 151 -4.92 -5.73 16.26
CA GLU A 151 -5.17 -4.45 15.59
C GLU A 151 -6.67 -4.24 15.34
N ALA A 152 -7.21 -3.14 15.87
CA ALA A 152 -8.61 -2.74 15.70
C ALA A 152 -8.82 -1.21 15.70
N SER A 153 -7.75 -0.44 15.57
CA SER A 153 -7.77 1.03 15.68
C SER A 153 -8.47 1.71 14.51
N ALA A 154 -8.48 1.10 13.31
CA ALA A 154 -9.11 1.69 12.15
C ALA A 154 -10.63 1.52 12.19
N GLY A 155 -11.35 2.59 12.54
CA GLY A 155 -12.80 2.60 12.69
C GLY A 155 -13.36 1.58 13.70
N GLY A 156 -12.55 1.11 14.65
CA GLY A 156 -12.92 0.08 15.62
C GLY A 156 -13.05 -1.33 15.02
N VAL A 157 -12.62 -1.56 13.78
CA VAL A 157 -12.78 -2.84 13.09
C VAL A 157 -11.50 -3.67 13.22
N PRO A 158 -11.56 -4.89 13.81
CA PRO A 158 -10.40 -5.77 13.88
C PRO A 158 -9.84 -6.09 12.49
N PHE A 159 -8.52 -5.98 12.30
CA PHE A 159 -7.86 -6.28 11.03
C PHE A 159 -8.19 -7.69 10.54
N ILE A 160 -8.16 -8.68 11.44
CA ILE A 160 -8.52 -10.06 11.10
C ILE A 160 -9.96 -10.20 10.59
N ALA A 161 -10.90 -9.38 11.09
CA ALA A 161 -12.28 -9.38 10.61
C ALA A 161 -12.40 -8.75 9.22
N TRP A 162 -11.67 -7.65 8.99
CA TRP A 162 -11.57 -6.99 7.69
C TRP A 162 -10.95 -7.92 6.63
N LEU A 163 -9.85 -8.59 6.95
CA LEU A 163 -9.19 -9.55 6.08
C LEU A 163 -10.06 -10.78 5.82
N LYS A 164 -10.74 -11.31 6.85
CA LYS A 164 -11.73 -12.38 6.68
C LYS A 164 -12.86 -11.97 5.74
N ALA A 165 -13.31 -10.72 5.79
CA ALA A 165 -14.35 -10.23 4.90
C ALA A 165 -13.86 -10.02 3.45
N MET A 166 -12.57 -9.72 3.29
CA MET A 166 -11.91 -9.75 1.99
C MET A 166 -11.89 -11.18 1.42
N VAL A 167 -11.40 -12.17 2.16
CA VAL A 167 -11.25 -13.53 1.61
C VAL A 167 -12.52 -14.37 1.65
N GLY A 168 -13.49 -14.01 2.52
CA GLY A 168 -14.81 -14.61 2.59
C GLY A 168 -15.62 -14.25 1.34
N ASN A 169 -16.23 -15.25 0.70
CA ASN A 169 -16.87 -15.18 -0.62
C ASN A 169 -15.86 -15.17 -1.78
N GLN A 170 -15.12 -16.28 -1.91
CA GLN A 170 -14.28 -16.55 -3.08
C GLN A 170 -15.17 -16.89 -4.28
N GLY A 171 -15.33 -15.94 -5.20
CA GLY A 171 -16.05 -16.12 -6.46
C GLY A 171 -17.39 -15.38 -6.55
N TRP A 172 -17.76 -15.01 -7.77
CA TRP A 172 -19.07 -14.44 -8.16
C TRP A 172 -19.48 -13.09 -7.54
N THR A 173 -18.66 -12.49 -6.69
CA THR A 173 -18.92 -11.16 -6.11
C THR A 173 -18.36 -10.00 -6.94
N LYS A 174 -17.80 -10.25 -8.12
CA LYS A 174 -17.19 -9.23 -9.00
C LYS A 174 -16.24 -8.27 -8.25
N GLY A 175 -15.37 -8.83 -7.40
CA GLY A 175 -14.40 -8.03 -6.63
C GLY A 175 -14.96 -7.39 -5.37
N HIS A 176 -16.24 -7.59 -5.03
CA HIS A 176 -16.81 -7.12 -3.76
C HIS A 176 -16.52 -8.11 -2.62
N GLY A 177 -15.97 -7.62 -1.51
CA GLY A 177 -15.86 -8.36 -0.26
C GLY A 177 -17.16 -8.32 0.56
N ALA A 178 -17.20 -9.08 1.64
CA ALA A 178 -18.25 -8.94 2.65
C ALA A 178 -18.00 -7.68 3.50
N MET A 179 -18.95 -7.29 4.35
CA MET A 179 -18.65 -6.36 5.44
C MET A 179 -17.80 -7.08 6.51
N PRO A 180 -16.81 -6.42 7.14
CA PRO A 180 -16.50 -4.98 7.06
C PRO A 180 -15.37 -4.61 6.07
N TRP A 181 -15.25 -5.27 4.91
CA TRP A 181 -14.20 -4.94 3.91
C TRP A 181 -14.51 -3.63 3.16
N ARG A 182 -14.10 -2.52 3.78
CA ARG A 182 -14.22 -1.14 3.30
C ARG A 182 -12.92 -0.38 3.57
N ASN A 183 -12.80 0.83 3.05
CA ASN A 183 -11.68 1.70 3.40
C ASN A 183 -11.80 2.08 4.88
N LEU A 184 -10.71 1.92 5.63
CA LEU A 184 -10.66 2.17 7.06
C LEU A 184 -9.40 2.95 7.41
N GLU A 185 -9.58 3.90 8.33
CA GLU A 185 -8.52 4.74 8.88
C GLU A 185 -8.73 4.86 10.38
N CYS A 186 -7.64 4.96 11.14
CA CYS A 186 -7.67 5.38 12.52
C CYS A 186 -8.25 6.79 12.64
N SER A 187 -9.10 7.00 13.66
CA SER A 187 -9.58 8.35 14.00
C SER A 187 -8.66 9.05 14.99
N ASP A 188 -8.03 8.26 15.86
CA ASP A 188 -6.90 8.66 16.71
C ASP A 188 -5.73 7.76 16.33
N CYS A 189 -4.82 8.30 15.53
CA CYS A 189 -3.74 7.53 14.93
C CYS A 189 -2.50 7.41 15.83
N GLY A 190 -2.53 7.99 17.04
CA GLY A 190 -1.37 8.02 17.94
C GLY A 190 -0.21 8.82 17.34
N ASP A 191 -0.51 10.04 16.89
CA ASP A 191 0.45 10.92 16.22
C ASP A 191 1.72 11.13 17.07
N PRO A 192 2.91 10.74 16.56
CA PRO A 192 4.17 10.97 17.27
C PRO A 192 4.51 12.45 17.46
N LEU A 193 3.99 13.34 16.61
CA LEU A 193 4.36 14.76 16.57
C LEU A 193 3.13 15.59 16.22
N LEU A 194 3.02 16.83 16.71
CA LEU A 194 1.94 17.69 16.19
C LEU A 194 2.27 18.09 14.74
N CYS A 195 1.62 17.43 13.78
CA CYS A 195 1.70 17.85 12.39
C CYS A 195 1.09 19.26 12.22
N PRO A 196 1.78 20.17 11.50
CA PRO A 196 1.31 21.55 11.30
C PRO A 196 0.06 21.65 10.43
#